data_AF-A0A1M5GS64-F1
#
_entry.id   AF-A0A1M5GS64-F1
#
_cell.length_a   1.000
_cell.length_b   1.000
_cell.length_c   1.000
_cell.angle_alpha   90.00
_cell.angle_beta   90.00
_cell.angle_gamma   90.00
#
_symmetry.space_group_name_H-M   'P 1'
#
loop_
_entity.id
_entity.type
_entity.pdbx_description
1 polymer ?
#
loop_
_entity_poly.entity_id
_entity_poly.type
_entity_poly.pdbx_seq_one_letter_code
_entity_poly.pdbx_strand_id
1 'polypeptide(L)'
;MDTVVLQDKIDHLLRSVRRLLPVGSDVCYLYSDDFSQLHQSIRNQLNELYPLRGETMEQDASLCLALLLGYSVSMYANPEEESKKYNTLVRSRHVLQTLSASSLKEQLLTVYHELTESFEPIENF
;
A
#
# COMPACT_ATOMS: atom_id res chain seq x y z
N MET A 1 -12.97 -15.64 13.07
CA MET A 1 -13.77 -14.46 13.49
C MET A 1 -13.04 -13.18 13.05
N ASP A 2 -12.24 -13.26 11.97
CA ASP A 2 -11.04 -12.43 11.81
C ASP A 2 -11.01 -11.64 10.49
N THR A 3 -11.87 -11.98 9.51
CA THR A 3 -12.00 -11.27 8.23
C THR A 3 -12.38 -9.80 8.40
N VAL A 4 -13.36 -9.51 9.25
CA VAL A 4 -13.89 -8.15 9.46
C VAL A 4 -12.82 -7.28 10.11
N VAL A 5 -12.09 -7.82 11.08
CA VAL A 5 -11.01 -7.11 11.79
C VAL A 5 -9.86 -6.77 10.83
N LEU A 6 -9.51 -7.67 9.90
CA LEU A 6 -8.50 -7.39 8.89
C LEU A 6 -8.96 -6.31 7.90
N GLN A 7 -10.20 -6.39 7.42
CA GLN A 7 -10.72 -5.40 6.48
C GLN A 7 -10.77 -4.00 7.10
N ASP A 8 -11.16 -3.89 8.37
CA ASP A 8 -11.17 -2.61 9.09
C ASP A 8 -9.78 -1.98 9.18
N LYS A 9 -8.74 -2.79 9.38
CA LYS A 9 -7.34 -2.34 9.41
C LYS A 9 -6.86 -1.91 8.03
N ILE A 10 -7.20 -2.65 6.97
CA ILE A 10 -6.91 -2.29 5.58
C ILE A 10 -7.53 -0.93 5.26
N ASP A 11 -8.81 -0.74 5.59
CA ASP A 11 -9.54 0.50 5.34
C ASP A 11 -8.95 1.67 6.16
N HIS A 12 -8.48 1.40 7.38
CA HIS A 12 -7.80 2.39 8.21
C HIS A 12 -6.47 2.84 7.60
N LEU A 13 -5.67 1.93 7.05
CA LEU A 13 -4.45 2.28 6.32
C LEU A 13 -4.77 3.10 5.08
N LEU A 14 -5.75 2.69 4.27
CA LEU A 14 -6.15 3.45 3.08
C LEU A 14 -6.62 4.87 3.41
N ARG A 15 -7.39 5.05 4.49
CA ARG A 15 -7.77 6.39 4.98
C ARG A 15 -6.56 7.22 5.38
N SER A 16 -5.60 6.61 6.08
CA SER A 16 -4.37 7.30 6.52
C SER A 16 -3.53 7.75 5.32
N VAL A 17 -3.33 6.86 4.35
CA VAL A 17 -2.55 7.14 3.13
C VAL A 17 -3.21 8.19 2.24
N ARG A 18 -4.54 8.15 2.07
CA ARG A 18 -5.27 9.14 1.27
C ARG A 18 -5.11 10.57 1.77
N ARG A 19 -4.81 10.78 3.06
CA ARG A 19 -4.49 12.11 3.61
C ARG A 19 -3.16 12.67 3.11
N LEU A 20 -2.27 11.81 2.58
CA LEU A 20 -0.98 12.18 2.00
C LEU A 20 -0.98 12.21 0.46
N LEU A 21 -1.99 11.62 -0.19
CA LEU A 21 -2.08 11.61 -1.64
C LEU A 21 -2.63 12.94 -2.18
N PRO A 22 -2.17 13.44 -3.34
CA PRO A 22 -2.61 14.72 -3.90
C PRO A 22 -4.08 14.76 -4.35
N VAL A 23 -4.78 13.63 -4.37
CA VAL A 23 -6.13 13.48 -4.93
C VAL A 23 -7.17 13.82 -3.86
N GLY A 24 -7.38 15.11 -3.66
CA GLY A 24 -8.39 15.63 -2.75
C GLY A 24 -7.93 16.93 -2.14
N SER A 25 -8.22 18.01 -2.84
CA SER A 25 -8.13 19.38 -2.38
C SER A 25 -8.84 19.58 -1.04
N ASP A 26 -8.12 19.41 0.04
CA ASP A 26 -8.08 20.34 1.16
C ASP A 26 -6.61 20.36 1.56
N VAL A 27 -5.92 21.44 1.18
CA VAL A 27 -4.57 21.73 1.66
C VAL A 27 -4.71 22.03 3.15
N CYS A 28 -4.92 20.99 3.95
CA CYS A 28 -4.72 21.06 5.38
C CYS A 28 -3.22 21.24 5.50
N TYR A 29 -2.79 22.45 5.85
CA TYR A 29 -1.44 22.72 6.30
C TYR A 29 -1.24 21.91 7.58
N LEU A 30 -0.94 20.61 7.42
CA LEU A 30 -0.50 19.79 8.52
C LEU A 30 0.78 20.45 9.03
N TYR A 31 0.77 20.85 10.29
CA TYR A 31 1.99 21.29 10.94
C TYR A 31 3.02 20.14 10.82
N SER A 32 4.30 20.46 10.76
CA SER A 32 5.38 19.46 10.58
C SER A 32 5.28 18.28 11.56
N ASP A 33 4.77 18.53 12.76
CA ASP A 33 4.55 17.52 13.79
C ASP A 33 3.37 16.58 13.45
N ASP A 34 2.26 17.12 12.94
CA ASP A 34 1.09 16.32 12.52
C ASP A 34 1.44 15.44 11.31
N PHE A 35 2.27 15.97 10.41
CA PHE A 35 2.78 15.23 9.26
C PHE A 35 3.68 14.06 9.71
N SER A 36 4.64 14.33 10.61
CA SER A 36 5.54 13.31 11.15
C SER A 36 4.78 12.21 11.90
N GLN A 37 3.77 12.59 12.70
CA GLN A 37 2.90 11.65 13.40
C GLN A 37 2.09 10.78 12.42
N LEU A 38 1.56 11.36 11.34
CA LEU A 38 0.83 10.63 10.32
C LEU A 38 1.72 9.60 9.61
N HIS A 39 2.95 9.98 9.25
CA HIS A 39 3.93 9.05 8.67
C HIS A 39 4.28 7.91 9.63
N GLN A 40 4.51 8.21 10.92
CA GLN A 40 4.78 7.18 11.91
C GLN A 40 3.59 6.23 12.09
N SER A 41 2.36 6.75 12.09
CA SER A 41 1.15 5.95 12.15
C SER A 41 1.04 4.99 10.96
N ILE A 42 1.26 5.49 9.73
CA ILE A 42 1.27 4.66 8.51
C ILE A 42 2.32 3.56 8.61
N ARG A 43 3.53 3.88 9.07
CA ARG A 43 4.61 2.90 9.23
C ARG A 43 4.25 1.79 10.21
N ASN A 44 3.60 2.13 11.33
CA ASN A 44 3.13 1.14 12.30
C ASN A 44 2.07 0.22 11.70
N GLN A 45 1.10 0.79 10.99
CA GLN A 45 0.04 0.03 10.31
C GLN A 45 0.59 -0.88 9.21
N LEU A 46 1.59 -0.42 8.44
CA LEU A 46 2.31 -1.24 7.46
C LEU A 46 2.97 -2.45 8.12
N ASN A 47 3.70 -2.24 9.22
CA ASN A 47 4.36 -3.33 9.94
C ASN A 47 3.38 -4.33 10.54
N GLU A 48 2.21 -3.86 11.01
CA GLU A 48 1.14 -4.72 11.51
C GLU A 48 0.50 -5.56 10.40
N LEU A 49 0.25 -4.95 9.23
CA LEU A 49 -0.46 -5.57 8.12
C LEU A 49 0.41 -6.44 7.21
N TYR A 50 1.71 -6.13 7.09
CA TYR A 50 2.64 -6.85 6.22
C TYR A 50 2.69 -8.38 6.40
N PRO A 51 2.74 -8.94 7.63
CA PRO A 51 2.77 -10.39 7.81
C PRO A 51 1.44 -11.06 7.48
N LEU A 52 0.34 -10.31 7.40
CA LEU A 52 -1.00 -10.84 7.22
C LEU A 52 -1.28 -11.20 5.75
N ARG A 53 -2.30 -12.03 5.55
CA ARG A 53 -2.84 -12.44 4.25
C ARG A 53 -4.35 -12.36 4.31
N GLY A 54 -4.98 -12.00 3.19
CA GLY A 54 -6.42 -12.06 3.07
C GLY A 54 -6.94 -13.49 3.06
N GLU A 55 -8.12 -13.72 3.62
CA GLU A 55 -8.77 -15.04 3.55
C GLU A 55 -9.36 -15.30 2.15
N THR A 56 -9.70 -14.24 1.43
CA THR A 56 -10.17 -14.27 0.05
C THR A 56 -9.19 -13.55 -0.89
N MET A 57 -9.27 -13.84 -2.19
CA MET A 57 -8.46 -13.15 -3.19
C MET A 57 -8.73 -11.65 -3.19
N GLU A 58 -9.99 -11.23 -3.03
CA GLU A 58 -10.41 -9.84 -2.96
C GLU A 58 -9.87 -9.14 -1.71
N GLN A 59 -9.84 -9.84 -0.57
CA GLN A 59 -9.27 -9.29 0.65
C GLN A 59 -7.74 -9.20 0.54
N ASP A 60 -7.07 -10.20 -0.03
CA ASP A 60 -5.61 -10.16 -0.22
C ASP A 60 -5.20 -9.10 -1.26
N ALA A 61 -6.02 -8.88 -2.29
CA ALA A 61 -5.87 -7.77 -3.23
C ALA A 61 -6.02 -6.42 -2.54
N SER A 62 -7.04 -6.27 -1.69
CA SER A 62 -7.25 -5.06 -0.90
C SER A 62 -6.07 -4.78 0.04
N LEU A 63 -5.54 -5.84 0.66
CA LEU A 63 -4.35 -5.76 1.49
C LEU A 63 -3.10 -5.36 0.67
N CYS A 64 -2.90 -5.95 -0.50
CA CYS A 64 -1.82 -5.58 -1.42
C CYS A 64 -1.91 -4.12 -1.83
N LEU A 65 -3.09 -3.65 -2.24
CA LEU A 65 -3.33 -2.27 -2.62
C LEU A 65 -2.98 -1.30 -1.48
N ALA A 66 -3.47 -1.58 -0.27
CA ALA A 66 -3.20 -0.74 0.89
C ALA A 66 -1.72 -0.68 1.27
N LEU A 67 -1.03 -1.82 1.24
CA LEU A 67 0.41 -1.89 1.51
C LEU A 67 1.21 -1.12 0.46
N LEU A 68 0.93 -1.32 -0.84
CA LEU A 68 1.65 -0.63 -1.92
C LEU A 68 1.44 0.88 -1.87
N LEU A 69 0.22 1.35 -1.65
CA LEU A 69 -0.06 2.78 -1.45
C LEU A 69 0.61 3.32 -0.17
N GLY A 70 0.66 2.53 0.91
CA GLY A 70 1.39 2.92 2.12
C GLY A 70 2.89 3.06 1.88
N TYR A 71 3.49 2.16 1.11
CA TYR A 71 4.91 2.27 0.73
C TYR A 71 5.17 3.44 -0.21
N SER A 72 4.24 3.82 -1.10
CA SER A 72 4.43 4.95 -2.02
C SER A 72 4.50 6.30 -1.31
N VAL A 73 3.90 6.40 -0.12
CA VAL A 73 3.94 7.60 0.73
C VAL A 73 4.86 7.44 1.95
N SER A 74 5.63 6.36 2.06
CA SER A 74 6.57 6.18 3.19
C SER A 74 7.71 7.19 3.06
N MET A 75 7.95 7.96 4.12
CA MET A 75 9.05 8.92 4.18
C MET A 75 10.31 8.18 4.64
N TYR A 76 11.37 8.23 3.82
CA TYR A 76 12.64 7.54 4.04
C TYR A 76 12.53 6.00 4.05
N ALA A 77 12.28 5.41 2.88
CA ALA A 77 12.35 3.96 2.72
C ALA A 77 13.76 3.46 3.06
N ASN A 78 13.85 2.60 4.07
CA ASN A 78 15.06 1.85 4.37
C ASN A 78 15.09 0.54 3.54
N PRO A 79 16.23 -0.17 3.48
CA PRO A 79 16.33 -1.40 2.69
C PRO A 79 15.31 -2.48 3.06
N GLU A 80 14.88 -2.54 4.33
CA GLU A 80 13.83 -3.46 4.77
C GLU A 80 12.46 -3.08 4.18
N GLU A 81 12.11 -1.80 4.18
CA GLU A 81 10.86 -1.30 3.59
C GLU A 81 10.82 -1.49 2.07
N GLU A 82 11.93 -1.25 1.37
CA GLU A 82 12.03 -1.55 -0.06
C GLU A 82 11.88 -3.05 -0.34
N SER A 83 12.47 -3.92 0.50
CA SER A 83 12.27 -5.36 0.39
C SER A 83 10.81 -5.76 0.61
N LYS A 84 10.14 -5.18 1.61
CA LYS A 84 8.72 -5.43 1.86
C LYS A 84 7.83 -4.92 0.72
N LYS A 85 8.13 -3.76 0.14
CA LYS A 85 7.47 -3.21 -1.05
C LYS A 85 7.62 -4.16 -2.24
N TYR A 86 8.83 -4.61 -2.52
CA TYR A 86 9.11 -5.58 -3.58
C TYR A 86 8.34 -6.89 -3.38
N ASN A 87 8.38 -7.48 -2.19
CA ASN A 87 7.63 -8.70 -1.88
C ASN A 87 6.12 -8.50 -2.04
N THR A 88 5.62 -7.31 -1.70
CA THR A 88 4.21 -6.95 -1.91
C THR A 88 3.87 -6.83 -3.40
N LEU A 89 4.78 -6.30 -4.25
CA LEU A 89 4.60 -6.30 -5.71
C LEU A 89 4.53 -7.72 -6.26
N VAL A 90 5.44 -8.61 -5.86
CA VAL A 90 5.43 -10.02 -6.27
C VAL A 90 4.10 -10.68 -5.87
N ARG A 91 3.62 -10.46 -4.65
CA ARG A 91 2.33 -10.96 -4.17
C ARG A 91 1.16 -10.40 -5.00
N SER A 92 1.18 -9.10 -5.27
CA SER A 92 0.15 -8.41 -6.06
C SER A 92 0.03 -9.00 -7.47
N ARG A 93 1.16 -9.36 -8.09
CA ARG A 93 1.17 -10.00 -9.42
C ARG A 93 0.38 -11.31 -9.43
N HIS A 94 0.54 -12.16 -8.41
CA HIS A 94 -0.22 -13.42 -8.29
C HIS A 94 -1.71 -13.18 -8.13
N VAL A 95 -2.08 -12.20 -7.30
CA VAL A 95 -3.48 -11.86 -7.04
C VAL A 95 -4.14 -11.23 -8.27
N LEU A 96 -3.44 -10.36 -9.01
CA LEU A 96 -3.93 -9.75 -10.26
C LEU A 96 -4.22 -10.77 -11.37
N GLN A 97 -3.48 -11.88 -11.42
CA GLN A 97 -3.70 -12.96 -12.39
C GLN A 97 -5.00 -13.72 -12.16
N THR A 98 -5.49 -13.74 -10.91
CA THR A 98 -6.64 -14.56 -10.50
C THR A 98 -7.89 -13.73 -10.25
N LEU A 99 -7.76 -12.44 -9.94
CA LEU A 99 -8.90 -11.56 -9.73
C LEU A 99 -9.76 -11.40 -10.98
N SER A 100 -11.08 -11.43 -10.81
CA SER A 100 -12.04 -11.01 -11.83
C SER A 100 -11.96 -9.50 -12.09
N ALA A 101 -12.45 -9.07 -13.25
CA ALA A 101 -12.55 -7.65 -13.58
C ALA A 101 -13.40 -6.92 -12.52
N SER A 102 -12.83 -5.88 -11.92
CA SER A 102 -13.43 -5.10 -10.83
C SER A 102 -12.64 -3.80 -10.64
N SER A 103 -13.26 -2.79 -10.00
CA SER A 103 -12.56 -1.55 -9.66
C SER A 103 -11.34 -1.79 -8.75
N LEU A 104 -11.40 -2.79 -7.87
CA LEU A 104 -10.26 -3.18 -7.05
C LEU A 104 -9.09 -3.68 -7.90
N LYS A 105 -9.37 -4.52 -8.91
CA LYS A 105 -8.34 -4.99 -9.85
C LYS A 105 -7.71 -3.83 -10.61
N GLU A 106 -8.51 -2.89 -11.10
CA GLU A 106 -8.02 -1.71 -11.83
C GLU A 106 -7.14 -0.83 -10.95
N GLN A 107 -7.58 -0.51 -9.73
CA GLN A 107 -6.79 0.28 -8.78
C GLN A 107 -5.47 -0.39 -8.42
N LEU A 108 -5.48 -1.70 -8.14
CA LEU A 108 -4.27 -2.45 -7.85
C LEU A 108 -3.33 -2.51 -9.06
N LEU A 109 -3.87 -2.65 -10.28
CA LEU A 109 -3.10 -2.65 -11.52
C LEU A 109 -2.40 -1.29 -11.73
N THR A 110 -3.11 -0.18 -11.55
CA THR A 110 -2.54 1.17 -11.66
C THR A 110 -1.36 1.35 -10.71
N VAL A 111 -1.57 1.09 -9.41
CA VAL A 111 -0.51 1.25 -8.39
C VAL A 111 0.66 0.29 -8.64
N TYR A 112 0.36 -0.94 -9.07
CA TYR A 112 1.39 -1.93 -9.41
C TYR A 112 2.29 -1.43 -10.54
N HIS A 113 1.73 -0.86 -11.61
CA HIS A 113 2.51 -0.31 -12.71
C HIS A 113 3.33 0.91 -12.31
N GLU A 114 2.72 1.89 -11.62
CA GLU A 114 3.42 3.09 -11.13
C GLU A 114 4.64 2.73 -10.28
N LEU A 115 4.48 1.75 -9.38
CA LEU A 115 5.58 1.33 -8.51
C LEU A 115 6.57 0.42 -9.22
N THR A 116 6.17 -0.38 -10.21
CA THR A 116 7.10 -1.20 -10.99
C THR A 116 7.97 -0.34 -11.90
N GLU A 117 7.41 0.70 -12.51
CA GLU A 117 8.17 1.66 -13.32
C GLU A 117 9.16 2.48 -12.49
N SER A 118 8.88 2.68 -11.19
CA SER A 118 9.82 3.29 -10.25
C SER A 118 11.06 2.41 -9.95
N PHE A 119 10.97 1.10 -10.20
CA PHE A 119 12.13 0.22 -10.25
C PHE A 119 12.63 0.20 -11.69
N GLU A 120 13.49 1.16 -12.08
CA GLU A 120 14.20 1.03 -13.35
C GLU A 120 14.85 -0.36 -13.42
N PRO A 121 14.78 -1.07 -14.56
CA PRO A 121 15.67 -2.19 -14.75
C PRO A 121 17.10 -1.65 -14.60
N ILE A 122 17.88 -2.23 -13.70
CA ILE A 122 19.33 -2.07 -13.74
C ILE A 122 19.77 -2.74 -15.05
N GLU A 123 19.69 -2.03 -16.17
CA GLU A 123 20.42 -2.36 -17.37
C GLU A 123 21.89 -1.94 -17.16
N ASN A 124 22.73 -2.97 -17.05
CA ASN A 124 24.15 -3.03 -17.38
C ASN A 124 25.18 -2.40 -16.43
N PHE A 125 25.94 -3.28 -15.74
CA PHE A 125 27.37 -3.49 -16.02
C PHE A 125 27.71 -4.98 -15.97
#